data_AF-A0A916JAF9-F1
#
_entry.id   AF-A0A916JAF9-F1
#
_cell.length_a   1.000
_cell.length_b   1.000
_cell.length_c   1.000
_cell.angle_alpha   90.00
_cell.angle_beta   90.00
_cell.angle_gamma   90.00
#
_symmetry.space_group_name_H-M   'P 1'
#
loop_
_entity.id
_entity.type
_entity.pdbx_description
1 polymer ?
#
loop_
_entity_poly.entity_id
_entity_poly.type
_entity_poly.pdbx_seq_one_letter_code
_entity_poly.pdbx_strand_id
1 'polypeptide(L)'
;MILKPNKNQASIMDTTMALPELMYLSPTTREKAVMIAQDLLRAGNISPKEAISKAVLIAKNWAVKNVNRRVWKKLKSNDKESI
;
A
#
# COMPACT_ATOMS: atom_id res chain seq x y z
N MET A 1 6.67 -3.78 -34.80
CA MET A 1 7.28 -4.43 -33.62
C MET A 1 6.30 -4.32 -32.46
N ILE A 2 5.58 -5.38 -32.13
CA ILE A 2 4.63 -5.39 -31.01
C ILE A 2 5.41 -5.79 -29.75
N LEU A 3 5.60 -4.83 -28.83
CA LEU A 3 6.20 -5.08 -27.53
C LEU A 3 5.31 -6.07 -26.76
N LYS A 4 5.76 -7.32 -26.66
CA LYS A 4 5.09 -8.33 -25.83
C LYS A 4 5.07 -7.83 -24.38
N PRO A 5 3.91 -7.77 -23.71
CA PRO A 5 3.86 -7.39 -22.31
C PRO A 5 4.68 -8.38 -21.48
N ASN A 6 5.56 -7.82 -20.65
CA ASN A 6 6.45 -8.56 -19.75
C ASN A 6 5.61 -9.47 -18.83
N LYS A 7 5.84 -10.79 -18.86
CA LYS A 7 5.07 -11.82 -18.10
C LYS A 7 4.99 -11.52 -16.60
N ASN A 8 5.93 -10.75 -16.05
CA ASN A 8 5.93 -10.38 -14.64
C ASN A 8 4.84 -9.36 -14.26
N GLN A 9 4.30 -8.60 -15.21
CA GLN A 9 3.23 -7.63 -14.93
C GLN A 9 1.84 -8.28 -14.85
N ALA A 10 1.60 -9.36 -15.61
CA ALA A 10 0.35 -10.11 -15.57
C ALA A 10 0.14 -10.82 -14.22
N SER A 11 1.21 -11.41 -13.67
CA SER A 11 1.18 -12.08 -12.35
C SER A 11 0.77 -11.16 -11.20
N ILE A 12 1.15 -9.88 -11.24
CA ILE A 12 0.81 -8.93 -10.18
C ILE A 12 -0.69 -8.61 -10.23
N MET A 13 -1.25 -8.42 -11.43
CA MET A 13 -2.68 -8.14 -11.61
C MET A 13 -3.54 -9.34 -11.16
N ASP A 14 -3.15 -10.57 -11.50
CA ASP A 14 -3.84 -11.78 -11.02
C ASP A 14 -3.74 -11.93 -9.50
N THR A 15 -2.61 -11.55 -8.90
CA THR A 15 -2.43 -11.57 -7.44
C THR A 15 -3.27 -10.49 -6.73
N THR A 16 -3.49 -9.33 -7.37
CA THR A 16 -4.43 -8.33 -6.86
C THR A 16 -5.89 -8.79 -6.90
N MET A 17 -6.25 -9.69 -7.83
CA MET A 17 -7.57 -10.35 -7.83
C MET A 17 -7.68 -11.46 -6.76
N ALA A 18 -6.56 -12.10 -6.40
CA ALA A 18 -6.52 -13.18 -5.41
C ALA A 18 -6.61 -12.71 -3.94
N LEU A 19 -6.49 -11.40 -3.67
CA LEU A 19 -6.52 -10.84 -2.32
C LEU A 19 -7.61 -9.76 -2.20
N PRO A 20 -8.87 -10.16 -1.93
CA PRO A 20 -9.98 -9.21 -1.70
C PRO A 20 -9.65 -8.16 -0.63
N GLU A 21 -8.76 -8.48 0.32
CA GLU A 21 -8.22 -7.55 1.32
C GLU A 21 -7.58 -6.29 0.73
N LEU A 22 -6.96 -6.36 -0.45
CA LEU A 22 -6.39 -5.19 -1.14
C LEU A 22 -7.48 -4.33 -1.79
N MET A 23 -8.63 -4.91 -2.17
CA MET A 23 -9.76 -4.17 -2.73
C MET A 23 -10.40 -3.21 -1.72
N TYR A 24 -10.46 -3.59 -0.44
CA TYR A 24 -11.03 -2.77 0.63
C TYR A 24 -10.12 -1.64 1.12
N LEU A 25 -8.88 -1.56 0.62
CA LEU A 25 -7.96 -0.46 0.92
C LEU A 25 -8.19 0.74 0.00
N SER A 26 -8.00 1.95 0.55
CA SER A 26 -7.98 3.18 -0.26
C SER A 26 -6.92 3.08 -1.35
N PRO A 27 -7.08 3.74 -2.52
CA PRO A 27 -6.12 3.68 -3.62
C PRO A 27 -4.68 3.95 -3.16
N THR A 28 -4.51 4.98 -2.32
CA THR A 28 -3.22 5.35 -1.71
C THR A 28 -2.62 4.29 -0.80
N THR A 29 -3.46 3.56 -0.05
CA THR A 29 -3.00 2.50 0.85
C THR A 29 -2.68 1.23 0.06
N ARG A 30 -3.40 0.98 -1.04
CA ARG A 30 -3.14 -0.11 -1.97
C ARG A 30 -1.81 0.07 -2.68
N GLU A 31 -1.53 1.26 -3.22
CA GLU A 31 -0.23 1.59 -3.83
C GLU A 31 0.91 1.40 -2.83
N LYS A 32 0.73 1.87 -1.59
CA LYS A 32 1.72 1.70 -0.52
C LYS A 32 1.97 0.22 -0.20
N ALA A 33 0.91 -0.59 -0.14
CA ALA A 33 1.02 -2.03 0.07
C ALA A 33 1.79 -2.72 -1.07
N VAL A 34 1.50 -2.38 -2.32
CA VAL A 34 2.22 -2.95 -3.49
C VAL A 34 3.70 -2.60 -3.43
N MET A 35 4.04 -1.35 -3.12
CA MET A 35 5.43 -0.90 -3.01
C MET A 35 6.18 -1.67 -1.91
N ILE A 36 5.57 -1.83 -0.74
CA ILE A 36 6.18 -2.59 0.37
C ILE A 36 6.33 -4.07 0.01
N ALA A 37 5.35 -4.66 -0.67
CA ALA A 37 5.43 -6.05 -1.12
C ALA A 37 6.59 -6.27 -2.11
N GLN A 38 6.79 -5.32 -3.04
CA GLN A 38 7.92 -5.38 -3.97
C GLN A 38 9.27 -5.29 -3.25
N ASP A 39 9.40 -4.40 -2.26
CA ASP A 39 10.63 -4.28 -1.47
C ASP A 39 10.92 -5.56 -0.66
N LEU A 40 9.87 -6.13 -0.06
CA LEU A 40 9.98 -7.38 0.69
C LEU A 40 10.37 -8.57 -0.19
N LEU A 41 9.84 -8.63 -1.41
CA LEU A 41 10.21 -9.64 -2.40
C LEU A 41 11.66 -9.47 -2.89
N ARG A 42 12.10 -8.22 -3.10
CA ARG A 42 13.50 -7.91 -3.48
C ARG A 42 14.50 -8.30 -2.40
N ALA A 43 14.11 -8.22 -1.13
CA ALA A 43 14.94 -8.66 -0.02
C ALA A 43 15.15 -10.19 0.01
N GLY A 44 14.41 -10.98 -0.80
CA GLY A 44 14.66 -12.40 -1.05
C GLY A 44 14.42 -13.36 0.12
N ASN A 45 14.05 -12.84 1.30
CA ASN A 45 14.01 -13.61 2.55
C ASN A 45 12.64 -14.20 2.93
N ILE A 46 11.58 -13.92 2.16
CA ILE A 46 10.23 -14.38 2.49
C ILE A 46 9.44 -14.80 1.24
N SER A 47 8.47 -15.69 1.44
CA SER A 47 7.60 -16.15 0.36
C SER A 47 6.70 -15.02 -0.18
N PRO A 48 6.29 -15.04 -1.46
CA PRO A 48 5.43 -14.00 -2.02
C PRO A 48 4.12 -13.80 -1.28
N LYS A 49 3.52 -14.88 -0.79
CA LYS A 49 2.29 -14.84 0.00
C LYS A 49 2.50 -14.08 1.32
N GLU A 50 3.59 -14.38 2.03
CA GLU A 50 3.92 -13.67 3.28
C GLU A 50 4.32 -12.22 3.05
N ALA A 51 5.03 -11.93 1.95
CA ALA A 51 5.38 -10.56 1.58
C ALA A 51 4.13 -9.70 1.43
N ILE A 52 3.10 -10.23 0.78
CA ILE A 52 1.85 -9.50 0.56
C ILE A 52 1.09 -9.33 1.88
N SER A 53 0.94 -10.38 2.68
CA SER A 53 0.26 -10.28 3.98
C SER A 53 0.95 -9.26 4.90
N LYS A 54 2.29 -9.27 4.96
CA LYS A 54 3.07 -8.29 5.73
C LYS A 54 2.91 -6.88 5.16
N ALA A 55 2.96 -6.73 3.85
CA ALA A 55 2.83 -5.44 3.20
C ALA A 55 1.45 -4.79 3.44
N VAL A 56 0.38 -5.59 3.39
CA VAL A 56 -0.98 -5.15 3.72
C VAL A 56 -1.06 -4.64 5.16
N LEU A 57 -0.50 -5.39 6.11
CA LEU A 57 -0.49 -4.98 7.52
C LEU A 57 0.30 -3.67 7.74
N ILE A 58 1.48 -3.55 7.13
CA ILE A 58 2.31 -2.34 7.23
C ILE A 58 1.58 -1.14 6.60
N ALA A 59 0.92 -1.34 5.45
CA ALA A 59 0.16 -0.30 4.78
C ALA A 59 -1.06 0.17 5.61
N LYS A 60 -1.80 -0.77 6.23
CA LYS A 60 -2.89 -0.46 7.15
C LYS A 60 -2.41 0.41 8.32
N ASN A 61 -1.30 0.03 8.97
CA ASN A 61 -0.71 0.80 10.06
C ASN A 61 -0.23 2.20 9.62
N TRP A 62 0.36 2.29 8.43
CA TRP A 62 0.76 3.57 7.85
C TRP A 62 -0.44 4.49 7.57
N ALA A 63 -1.56 3.94 7.11
CA ALA A 63 -2.78 4.71 6.85
C ALA A 63 -3.32 5.34 8.14
N VAL A 64 -3.44 4.57 9.23
CA VAL A 64 -3.87 5.07 10.54
C VAL A 64 -2.96 6.20 11.04
N LYS A 65 -1.63 6.02 10.94
CA LYS A 65 -0.67 7.07 11.32
C LYS A 65 -0.83 8.35 10.49
N ASN A 66 -1.10 8.22 9.20
CA ASN A 66 -1.33 9.38 8.33
C ASN A 66 -2.65 10.10 8.64
N VAL A 67 -3.71 9.35 8.92
CA VAL A 67 -4.99 9.94 9.33
C VAL A 67 -4.80 10.72 10.62
N ASN A 68 -4.18 10.14 11.65
CA ASN A 68 -3.89 10.85 12.91
C ASN A 68 -3.07 12.12 12.68
N ARG A 69 -2.05 12.06 11.80
CA ARG A 69 -1.25 13.24 11.46
C ARG A 69 -2.06 14.32 10.74
N ARG A 70 -2.97 13.94 9.85
CA ARG A 70 -3.87 14.88 9.15
C ARG A 70 -4.86 15.52 10.12
N VAL A 71 -5.47 14.73 11.01
CA VAL A 71 -6.37 15.24 12.05
C VAL A 71 -5.63 16.22 12.95
N TRP A 72 -4.46 15.85 13.46
CA TRP A 72 -3.63 16.74 14.28
C TRP A 72 -3.28 18.05 13.56
N LYS A 73 -2.87 17.98 12.28
CA LYS A 73 -2.61 19.18 11.47
C LYS A 73 -3.85 20.06 11.34
N LYS A 74 -5.02 19.47 11.08
CA LYS A 74 -6.28 20.20 10.92
C LYS A 74 -6.71 20.89 12.21
N LEU A 75 -6.63 20.20 13.35
CA LEU A 75 -6.90 20.79 14.66
C LEU A 75 -5.94 21.95 14.96
N LYS A 76 -4.63 21.76 14.74
CA LYS A 76 -3.62 22.80 14.94
C LYS A 76 -3.81 24.03 14.03
N SER A 77 -4.28 23.83 12.80
CA SER A 77 -4.59 24.94 11.89
C SER A 77 -5.80 25.73 12.36
N ASN A 78 -6.84 25.06 12.86
CA ASN A 78 -8.03 25.73 13.40
C ASN A 78 -7.69 26.57 14.65
N ASP A 79 -6.73 26.14 15.47
CA ASP A 79 -6.24 26.92 16.63
C ASP A 79 -5.46 28.18 16.24
N LYS A 80 -5.03 28.31 14.97
CA LYS A 80 -4.29 29.48 14.47
C LYS A 80 -5.17 30.55 13.84
N GLU A 81 -6.40 30.21 13.47
CA GLU A 81 -7.37 31.15 12.90
C GLU A 81 -8.24 31.85 13.96
N SER A 82 -8.05 31.52 15.24
CA SER A 82 -8.80 32.07 16.37
C SER A 82 -8.08 33.20 17.15
N ILE A 83 -7.14 33.92 16.51
CA ILE A 83 -6.49 35.12 17.07
C ILE A 83 -6.70 36.31 16.12
#